data_AF-A0A8J4Y1P9-F1
#
_entry.id   AF-A0A8J4Y1P9-F1
#
_cell.length_a   1.000
_cell.length_b   1.000
_cell.length_c   1.000
_cell.angle_alpha   90.00
_cell.angle_beta   90.00
_cell.angle_gamma   90.00
#
_symmetry.space_group_name_H-M   'P 1'
#
loop_
_entity.id
_entity.type
_entity.pdbx_description
1 polymer ?
#
loop_
_entity_poly.entity_id
_entity_poly.type
_entity_poly.pdbx_seq_one_letter_code
_entity_poly.pdbx_strand_id
1 'polypeptide(L)'
;MEALMKFDYVFAENGLVAYKKGQLIKKESIQNHMGEEKLQTFINFALRYMSSLTLPVKRGTFIEFRNGMINVCPVGRSCSQEERDQFGDYDKIHHVREKFVKALQDEFPDSGLVFSIGGQISFDVFPKGWDKTYCLQYVEKDFKTIHFFGDKTDKGGNDHEIYEDSRTLGHKVSSPDDTKTQLQKQPQESRPTRVGLLGKLGEKNALLKPPLGGRVVSGDLGARQKRKSGIPALLVTQSHTCSMGAEG
;
A
#
# COMPACT_ATOMS: atom_id res chain seq x y z
N MET A 1 -6.55 -15.54 -5.15
CA MET A 1 -6.40 -16.93 -4.65
C MET A 1 -5.04 -17.51 -5.03
N GLU A 2 -4.58 -17.40 -6.28
CA GLU A 2 -3.29 -17.95 -6.71
C GLU A 2 -2.06 -17.43 -5.92
N ALA A 3 -2.04 -16.14 -5.55
CA ALA A 3 -0.95 -15.56 -4.75
C ALA A 3 -0.85 -16.17 -3.33
N LEU A 4 -1.98 -16.54 -2.71
CA LEU A 4 -2.01 -17.13 -1.36
C LEU A 4 -1.31 -18.50 -1.29
N MET A 5 -1.20 -19.18 -2.44
CA MET A 5 -0.55 -20.49 -2.58
C MET A 5 0.93 -20.35 -2.97
N LYS A 6 1.37 -19.18 -3.43
CA LYS A 6 2.72 -18.94 -3.97
C LYS A 6 3.67 -18.26 -2.97
N PHE A 7 3.12 -17.59 -1.97
CA PHE A 7 3.86 -16.77 -1.01
C PHE A 7 3.55 -17.21 0.42
N ASP A 8 4.56 -17.20 1.28
CA ASP A 8 4.39 -17.49 2.71
C ASP A 8 3.56 -16.41 3.41
N TYR A 9 3.75 -15.16 3.00
CA TYR A 9 3.00 -14.02 3.49
C TYR A 9 2.31 -13.29 2.34
N VAL A 10 1.06 -12.90 2.54
CA VAL A 10 0.38 -11.99 1.62
C VAL A 10 -0.25 -10.88 2.44
N PHE A 11 0.24 -9.67 2.23
CA PHE A 11 -0.23 -8.46 2.86
C PHE A 11 -1.00 -7.64 1.84
N ALA A 12 -2.32 -7.59 2.00
CA ALA A 12 -3.17 -6.68 1.27
C ALA A 12 -3.46 -5.45 2.13
N GLU A 13 -3.72 -4.31 1.46
CA GLU A 13 -4.01 -3.04 2.13
C GLU A 13 -2.96 -2.70 3.20
N ASN A 14 -1.69 -2.69 2.81
CA ASN A 14 -0.53 -2.42 3.67
C ASN A 14 -0.33 -3.42 4.83
N GLY A 15 -1.09 -4.53 4.87
CA GLY A 15 -1.06 -5.53 5.95
C GLY A 15 -2.27 -5.47 6.88
N LEU A 16 -3.24 -4.59 6.62
CA LEU A 16 -4.53 -4.63 7.32
C LEU A 16 -5.28 -5.92 7.06
N VAL A 17 -5.08 -6.54 5.90
CA VAL A 17 -5.48 -7.91 5.63
C VAL A 17 -4.22 -8.74 5.38
N ALA A 18 -3.88 -9.58 6.34
CA ALA A 18 -2.65 -10.34 6.34
C ALA A 18 -2.96 -11.85 6.31
N TYR A 19 -2.25 -12.56 5.44
CA TYR A 19 -2.30 -14.01 5.33
C TYR A 19 -0.91 -14.61 5.57
N LYS A 20 -0.84 -15.77 6.24
CA LYS A 20 0.35 -16.60 6.43
C LYS A 20 0.04 -18.02 5.96
N LYS A 21 0.82 -18.55 5.01
CA LYS A 21 0.64 -19.89 4.41
C LYS A 21 -0.81 -20.13 3.94
N GLY A 22 -1.37 -19.14 3.25
CA GLY A 22 -2.74 -19.18 2.74
C GLY A 22 -3.85 -18.99 3.79
N GLN A 23 -3.53 -18.94 5.08
CA GLN A 23 -4.50 -18.71 6.16
C GLN A 23 -4.56 -17.24 6.57
N LEU A 24 -5.77 -16.71 6.79
CA LEU A 24 -5.96 -15.34 7.28
C LEU A 24 -5.44 -15.25 8.72
N ILE A 25 -4.49 -14.35 8.98
CA ILE A 25 -3.95 -14.12 10.34
C ILE A 25 -4.60 -12.90 11.00
N LYS A 26 -4.86 -11.84 10.24
CA LYS A 26 -5.48 -10.62 10.76
C LYS A 26 -6.24 -9.91 9.65
N LYS A 27 -7.39 -9.36 10.02
CA LYS A 27 -8.14 -8.41 9.22
C LYS A 27 -8.49 -7.24 10.15
N GLU A 28 -8.13 -6.03 9.75
CA GLU A 28 -8.44 -4.81 10.47
C GLU A 28 -9.15 -3.81 9.57
N SER A 29 -9.95 -2.93 10.18
CA SER A 29 -10.66 -1.85 9.50
C SER A 29 -10.49 -0.53 10.24
N ILE A 30 -10.56 0.59 9.52
CA ILE A 30 -10.45 1.92 10.12
C ILE A 30 -11.55 2.15 11.18
N GLN A 31 -12.74 1.56 10.98
CA GLN A 31 -13.84 1.58 11.93
C GLN A 31 -13.46 0.93 13.26
N ASN A 32 -12.93 -0.29 13.22
CA ASN A 32 -12.54 -1.02 14.42
C ASN A 32 -11.41 -0.31 15.18
N HIS A 33 -10.47 0.31 14.44
CA HIS A 33 -9.31 0.98 15.04
C HIS A 33 -9.64 2.34 15.64
N MET A 34 -10.42 3.17 14.93
CA MET A 34 -10.70 4.55 15.32
C MET A 34 -11.95 4.70 16.19
N GLY A 35 -12.92 3.79 16.04
CA GLY A 35 -14.24 3.90 16.65
C GLY A 35 -15.18 4.87 15.91
N GLU A 36 -16.48 4.63 16.04
CA GLU A 36 -17.53 5.39 15.35
C GLU A 36 -17.54 6.88 15.68
N GLU A 37 -17.36 7.24 16.96
CA GLU A 37 -17.44 8.64 17.41
C GLU A 37 -16.41 9.53 16.71
N LYS A 38 -15.15 9.07 16.65
CA LYS A 38 -14.07 9.81 15.97
C LYS A 38 -14.34 9.90 14.47
N LEU A 39 -14.78 8.81 13.85
CA LEU A 39 -15.04 8.78 12.42
C LEU A 39 -16.22 9.66 12.03
N GLN A 40 -17.32 9.63 12.77
CA GLN A 40 -18.47 10.50 12.52
C GLN A 40 -18.11 11.96 12.73
N THR A 41 -17.33 12.29 13.75
CA THR A 41 -16.86 13.67 13.98
C THR A 41 -16.03 14.17 12.79
N PHE A 42 -15.08 13.36 12.32
CA PHE A 42 -14.28 13.66 11.12
C PHE A 42 -15.16 13.81 9.87
N ILE A 43 -16.06 12.85 9.61
CA ILE A 43 -16.95 12.84 8.44
C ILE A 43 -17.86 14.08 8.46
N ASN A 44 -18.44 14.42 9.61
CA ASN A 44 -19.31 15.58 9.76
C ASN A 44 -18.56 16.90 9.53
N PHE A 45 -17.32 17.01 9.99
CA PHE A 45 -16.48 18.16 9.68
C PHE A 45 -16.19 18.24 8.18
N ALA A 46 -15.77 17.14 7.57
CA ALA A 46 -15.43 17.09 6.14
C ALA A 46 -16.64 17.46 5.26
N LEU A 47 -17.83 16.94 5.55
CA LEU A 47 -19.07 17.27 4.84
C LEU A 47 -19.43 18.75 5.00
N ARG A 48 -19.35 19.30 6.22
CA ARG A 48 -19.60 20.72 6.47
C ARG A 48 -18.61 21.60 5.71
N TYR A 49 -17.32 21.30 5.75
CA TYR A 49 -16.30 22.03 5.01
C TYR A 49 -16.57 22.00 3.49
N MET A 50 -16.89 20.83 2.93
CA MET A 50 -17.21 20.72 1.50
C MET A 50 -18.51 21.41 1.11
N SER A 51 -19.46 21.56 2.05
CA SER A 51 -20.73 22.25 1.78
C SER A 51 -20.52 23.73 1.44
N SER A 52 -19.52 24.39 2.03
CA SER A 52 -19.20 25.80 1.80
C SER A 52 -18.27 26.05 0.60
N LEU A 53 -17.72 25.00 -0.02
CA LEU A 53 -16.88 25.16 -1.20
C LEU A 53 -17.73 25.51 -2.43
N THR A 54 -17.36 26.56 -3.16
CA THR A 54 -17.84 26.79 -4.52
C THR A 54 -16.76 26.32 -5.49
N LEU A 55 -17.10 25.33 -6.32
CA LEU A 55 -16.21 24.73 -7.31
C LEU A 55 -16.84 24.88 -8.70
N PRO A 56 -16.06 24.80 -9.79
CA PRO A 56 -16.62 24.80 -11.15
C PRO A 56 -17.70 23.72 -11.33
N VAL A 57 -17.49 22.55 -10.74
CA VAL A 57 -18.47 21.45 -10.70
C VAL A 57 -18.43 20.72 -9.35
N LYS A 58 -19.56 20.15 -8.96
CA LYS A 58 -19.68 19.12 -7.92
C LYS A 58 -20.51 17.96 -8.46
N ARG A 59 -20.16 16.74 -8.10
CA ARG A 59 -20.88 15.51 -8.46
C ARG A 59 -21.28 14.77 -7.17
N GLY A 60 -20.97 13.49 -7.04
CA GLY A 60 -21.28 12.68 -5.87
C GLY A 60 -20.09 11.84 -5.43
N THR A 61 -20.27 11.09 -4.33
CA THR A 61 -19.19 10.32 -3.68
C THR A 61 -18.04 11.24 -3.24
N PHE A 62 -18.38 12.16 -2.34
CA PHE A 62 -17.42 13.10 -1.73
C PHE A 62 -16.58 12.44 -0.64
N ILE A 63 -17.16 11.46 0.05
CA ILE A 63 -16.52 10.63 1.05
C ILE A 63 -16.72 9.18 0.60
N GLU A 64 -15.61 8.49 0.33
CA GLU A 64 -15.61 7.06 0.01
C GLU A 64 -14.94 6.32 1.16
N PHE A 65 -15.74 5.57 1.92
CA PHE A 65 -15.27 4.75 3.02
C PHE A 65 -14.70 3.44 2.46
N ARG A 66 -13.41 3.19 2.70
CA ARG A 66 -12.73 1.94 2.36
C ARG A 66 -12.37 1.19 3.64
N ASN A 67 -11.86 -0.03 3.51
CA ASN A 67 -11.50 -0.82 4.67
C ASN A 67 -10.37 -0.17 5.50
N GLY A 68 -9.28 0.24 4.85
CA GLY A 68 -8.13 0.86 5.54
C GLY A 68 -8.09 2.39 5.60
N MET A 69 -9.01 3.10 4.97
CA MET A 69 -8.91 4.55 4.80
C MET A 69 -10.25 5.16 4.40
N ILE A 70 -10.35 6.48 4.54
CA ILE A 70 -11.42 7.28 3.95
C ILE A 70 -10.80 8.14 2.84
N ASN A 71 -11.37 8.08 1.63
CA ASN A 71 -10.99 9.00 0.57
C ASN A 71 -11.95 10.19 0.55
N VAL A 72 -11.40 11.40 0.60
CA VAL A 72 -12.15 12.66 0.54
C VAL A 72 -11.91 13.33 -0.81
N CYS A 73 -12.98 13.68 -1.51
CA CYS A 73 -12.97 14.16 -2.88
C CYS A 73 -13.89 15.38 -3.04
N PRO A 74 -13.37 16.63 -2.98
CA PRO A 74 -14.20 17.84 -3.01
C PRO A 74 -15.10 17.97 -4.24
N VAL A 75 -14.63 17.56 -5.42
CA VAL A 75 -15.40 17.55 -6.67
C VAL A 75 -16.40 16.38 -6.73
N GLY A 76 -16.19 15.32 -5.94
CA GLY A 76 -16.93 14.07 -5.97
C GLY A 76 -16.33 13.06 -6.97
N ARG A 77 -16.14 11.80 -6.55
CA ARG A 77 -15.49 10.75 -7.39
C ARG A 77 -16.27 10.37 -8.64
N SER A 78 -17.57 10.62 -8.68
CA SER A 78 -18.42 10.30 -9.83
C SER A 78 -18.34 11.32 -10.97
N CYS A 79 -17.30 12.17 -10.99
CA CYS A 79 -17.01 13.10 -12.08
C CYS A 79 -16.38 12.42 -13.31
N SER A 80 -16.60 13.01 -14.49
CA SER A 80 -16.00 12.58 -15.76
C SER A 80 -14.48 12.82 -15.79
N GLN A 81 -13.78 12.31 -16.81
CA GLN A 81 -12.35 12.57 -16.94
C GLN A 81 -12.07 14.05 -17.23
N GLU A 82 -12.89 14.70 -18.06
CA GLU A 82 -12.78 16.12 -18.36
C GLU A 82 -12.99 16.98 -17.11
N GLU A 83 -13.96 16.62 -16.26
CA GLU A 83 -14.21 17.28 -14.98
C GLU A 83 -13.07 17.04 -13.97
N ARG A 84 -12.44 15.86 -14.01
CA ARG A 84 -11.22 15.60 -13.22
C ARG A 84 -10.12 16.54 -13.66
N ASP A 85 -9.88 16.70 -14.96
CA ASP A 85 -8.82 17.53 -15.52
C ASP A 85 -9.05 19.00 -15.15
N GLN A 86 -10.29 19.47 -15.32
CA GLN A 86 -10.71 20.79 -14.89
C GLN A 86 -10.49 21.03 -13.38
N PHE A 87 -10.90 20.09 -12.52
CA PHE A 87 -10.68 20.21 -11.07
C PHE A 87 -9.18 20.17 -10.72
N GLY A 88 -8.41 19.32 -11.40
CA GLY A 88 -6.97 19.23 -11.20
C GLY A 88 -6.27 20.55 -11.47
N ASP A 89 -6.64 21.23 -12.56
CA ASP A 89 -6.08 22.55 -12.89
C ASP A 89 -6.60 23.65 -11.97
N TYR A 90 -7.88 23.60 -11.58
CA TYR A 90 -8.46 24.50 -10.59
C TYR A 90 -7.76 24.37 -9.22
N ASP A 91 -7.53 23.15 -8.76
CA ASP A 91 -6.89 22.87 -7.47
C ASP A 91 -5.43 23.30 -7.42
N LYS A 92 -4.68 23.23 -8.53
CA LYS A 92 -3.31 23.76 -8.61
C LYS A 92 -3.23 25.27 -8.38
N ILE A 93 -4.25 26.02 -8.79
CA ILE A 93 -4.30 27.48 -8.67
C ILE A 93 -4.88 27.88 -7.31
N HIS A 94 -5.94 27.19 -6.87
CA HIS A 94 -6.71 27.59 -5.70
C HIS A 94 -6.33 26.85 -4.42
N HIS A 95 -5.53 25.78 -4.52
CA HIS A 95 -5.04 24.95 -3.42
C HIS A 95 -6.18 24.41 -2.54
N VAL A 96 -7.26 23.94 -3.16
CA VAL A 96 -8.48 23.52 -2.44
C VAL A 96 -8.18 22.37 -1.49
N ARG A 97 -7.51 21.32 -1.98
CA ARG A 97 -7.19 20.13 -1.17
C ARG A 97 -6.17 20.43 -0.08
N GLU A 98 -5.15 21.24 -0.37
CA GLU A 98 -4.15 21.63 0.62
C GLU A 98 -4.76 22.45 1.77
N LYS A 99 -5.60 23.45 1.45
CA LYS A 99 -6.33 24.22 2.46
C LYS A 99 -7.29 23.36 3.28
N PHE A 100 -7.93 22.38 2.64
CA PHE A 100 -8.84 21.46 3.31
C PHE A 100 -8.08 20.52 4.25
N VAL A 101 -6.98 19.92 3.79
CA VAL A 101 -6.11 19.10 4.64
C VAL A 101 -5.59 19.91 5.82
N LYS A 102 -5.16 21.16 5.61
CA LYS A 102 -4.73 22.03 6.70
C LYS A 102 -5.86 22.26 7.72
N ALA A 103 -7.07 22.58 7.27
CA ALA A 103 -8.21 22.78 8.17
C ALA A 103 -8.54 21.52 8.98
N LEU A 104 -8.42 20.33 8.36
CA LEU A 104 -8.59 19.06 9.07
C LEU A 104 -7.49 18.81 10.10
N GLN A 105 -6.24 19.15 9.79
CA GLN A 105 -5.13 19.04 10.74
C GLN A 105 -5.28 19.99 11.93
N ASP A 106 -5.73 21.23 11.67
CA ASP A 106 -5.96 22.22 12.72
C ASP A 106 -7.14 21.82 13.63
N GLU A 107 -8.20 21.22 13.08
CA GLU A 107 -9.35 20.73 13.85
C GLU A 107 -9.03 19.45 14.65
N PHE A 108 -8.16 18.59 14.12
CA PHE A 108 -7.89 17.26 14.65
C PHE A 108 -6.39 16.98 14.93
N PRO A 109 -5.68 17.85 15.69
CA PRO A 109 -4.22 17.79 15.82
C PRO A 109 -3.72 16.46 16.43
N ASP A 110 -4.46 15.90 17.38
CA ASP A 110 -4.10 14.66 18.10
C ASP A 110 -4.96 13.46 17.69
N SER A 111 -5.63 13.52 16.54
CA SER A 111 -6.49 12.42 16.07
C SER A 111 -5.73 11.15 15.73
N GLY A 112 -4.43 11.26 15.47
CA GLY A 112 -3.64 10.17 14.91
C GLY A 112 -3.95 9.88 13.44
N LEU A 113 -4.66 10.78 12.74
CA LEU A 113 -4.91 10.66 11.30
C LEU A 113 -3.78 11.28 10.48
N VAL A 114 -3.47 10.66 9.35
CA VAL A 114 -2.56 11.12 8.32
C VAL A 114 -3.38 11.43 7.07
N PHE A 115 -3.04 12.54 6.41
CA PHE A 115 -3.69 13.03 5.22
C PHE A 115 -2.69 12.99 4.06
N SER A 116 -3.01 12.27 2.99
CA SER A 116 -2.15 12.14 1.82
C SER A 116 -2.86 12.63 0.57
N ILE A 117 -2.40 13.77 0.04
CA ILE A 117 -2.89 14.29 -1.24
C ILE A 117 -2.31 13.43 -2.35
N GLY A 118 -3.18 12.66 -3.00
CA GLY A 118 -2.81 11.68 -4.01
C GLY A 118 -3.71 11.76 -5.23
N GLY A 119 -3.10 11.66 -6.41
CA GLY A 119 -3.80 11.81 -7.68
C GLY A 119 -4.35 13.22 -7.89
N GLN A 120 -5.41 13.32 -8.70
CA GLN A 120 -5.83 14.60 -9.28
C GLN A 120 -6.98 15.29 -8.54
N ILE A 121 -7.81 14.54 -7.81
CA ILE A 121 -9.11 15.05 -7.31
C ILE A 121 -9.36 14.83 -5.83
N SER A 122 -8.56 14.02 -5.16
CA SER A 122 -8.85 13.56 -3.79
C SER A 122 -7.60 13.57 -2.92
N PHE A 123 -7.81 13.29 -1.65
CA PHE A 123 -6.77 12.89 -0.70
C PHE A 123 -7.29 11.71 0.14
N ASP A 124 -6.37 10.87 0.58
CA ASP A 124 -6.67 9.73 1.45
C ASP A 124 -6.42 10.11 2.92
N VAL A 125 -7.26 9.60 3.81
CA VAL A 125 -7.20 9.80 5.26
C VAL A 125 -7.14 8.43 5.92
N PHE A 126 -6.10 8.19 6.70
CA PHE A 126 -5.83 6.90 7.35
C PHE A 126 -5.10 7.09 8.67
N PRO A 127 -5.18 6.15 9.62
CA PRO A 127 -4.44 6.22 10.87
C PRO A 127 -2.92 6.24 10.65
N LYS A 128 -2.19 6.93 11.51
CA LYS A 128 -0.72 6.99 11.49
C LYS A 128 -0.14 5.57 11.61
N GLY A 129 0.86 5.28 10.77
CA GLY A 129 1.50 3.96 10.71
C GLY A 129 0.71 2.91 9.92
N TRP A 130 -0.37 3.29 9.22
CA TRP A 130 -1.09 2.41 8.28
C TRP A 130 -0.53 2.49 6.84
N ASP A 131 0.64 3.10 6.66
CA ASP A 131 1.46 2.92 5.46
C ASP A 131 2.05 1.49 5.41
N LYS A 132 2.89 1.19 4.41
CA LYS A 132 3.41 -0.16 4.19
C LYS A 132 4.20 -0.72 5.38
N THR A 133 4.74 0.11 6.27
CA THR A 133 5.42 -0.35 7.49
C THR A 133 4.49 -1.14 8.42
N TYR A 134 3.16 -0.98 8.29
CA TYR A 134 2.18 -1.74 9.07
C TYR A 134 2.38 -3.25 8.95
N CYS A 135 2.80 -3.77 7.79
CA CYS A 135 3.00 -5.21 7.63
C CYS A 135 4.19 -5.76 8.42
N LEU A 136 5.15 -4.90 8.81
CA LEU A 136 6.37 -5.33 9.50
C LEU A 136 6.08 -5.95 10.88
N GLN A 137 4.99 -5.55 11.54
CA GLN A 137 4.57 -6.12 12.83
C GLN A 137 4.33 -7.64 12.78
N TYR A 138 4.03 -8.19 11.60
CA TYR A 138 3.74 -9.63 11.43
C TYR A 138 4.99 -10.46 11.13
N VAL A 139 6.15 -9.82 10.89
CA VAL A 139 7.37 -10.47 10.40
C VAL A 139 8.61 -10.11 11.21
N GLU A 140 8.63 -8.96 11.88
CA GLU A 140 9.81 -8.44 12.60
C GLU A 140 10.33 -9.36 13.70
N LYS A 141 9.46 -10.20 14.28
CA LYS A 141 9.84 -11.19 15.31
C LYS A 141 10.26 -12.53 14.73
N ASP A 142 9.84 -12.83 13.50
CA ASP A 142 10.05 -14.11 12.84
C ASP A 142 11.35 -14.14 12.03
N PHE A 143 11.91 -12.97 11.69
CA PHE A 143 13.05 -12.85 10.79
C PHE A 143 14.07 -11.84 11.28
N LYS A 144 15.35 -12.23 11.22
CA LYS A 144 16.48 -11.35 11.57
C LYS A 144 16.74 -10.29 10.50
N THR A 145 16.56 -10.66 9.23
CA THR A 145 16.81 -9.80 8.08
C THR A 145 15.58 -9.76 7.19
N ILE A 146 15.09 -8.55 6.93
CA ILE A 146 13.95 -8.29 6.06
C ILE A 146 14.45 -7.42 4.90
N HIS A 147 14.40 -7.95 3.69
CA HIS A 147 14.67 -7.17 2.48
C HIS A 147 13.34 -6.69 1.90
N PHE A 148 13.29 -5.42 1.52
CA PHE A 148 12.14 -4.80 0.88
C PHE A 148 12.52 -4.33 -0.51
N PHE A 149 11.74 -4.68 -1.54
CA PHE A 149 11.93 -4.18 -2.91
C PHE A 149 10.74 -3.32 -3.31
N GLY A 150 10.99 -2.06 -3.72
CA GLY A 150 9.94 -1.11 -4.11
C GLY A 150 10.39 -0.15 -5.21
N ASP A 151 9.42 0.37 -5.97
CA ASP A 151 9.68 1.28 -7.10
C ASP A 151 9.47 2.76 -6.74
N LYS A 152 8.62 3.04 -5.76
CA LYS A 152 8.27 4.40 -5.34
C LYS A 152 8.85 4.74 -3.97
N THR A 153 10.18 4.63 -3.86
CA THR A 153 10.91 4.76 -2.59
C THR A 153 11.35 6.19 -2.28
N ASP A 154 11.25 7.13 -3.23
CA ASP A 154 11.55 8.53 -2.99
C ASP A 154 10.48 9.20 -2.11
N LYS A 155 10.83 10.27 -1.40
CA LYS A 155 9.91 10.99 -0.49
C LYS A 155 8.58 11.34 -1.17
N GLY A 156 7.47 10.93 -0.56
CA GLY A 156 6.11 11.08 -1.10
C GLY A 156 5.64 9.91 -1.98
N GLY A 157 6.52 8.97 -2.31
CA GLY A 157 6.16 7.68 -2.88
C GLY A 157 5.61 6.74 -1.81
N ASN A 158 4.72 5.81 -2.21
CA ASN A 158 4.04 4.93 -1.27
C ASN A 158 4.90 3.76 -0.76
N ASP A 159 6.13 3.60 -1.25
CA ASP A 159 7.12 2.64 -0.72
C ASP A 159 8.15 3.31 0.20
N HIS A 160 8.14 4.65 0.30
CA HIS A 160 9.17 5.41 0.99
C HIS A 160 9.31 5.00 2.47
N GLU A 161 8.19 4.96 3.20
CA GLU A 161 8.22 4.71 4.64
C GLU A 161 8.78 3.33 4.98
N ILE A 162 8.38 2.29 4.23
CA ILE A 162 8.88 0.93 4.44
C ILE A 162 10.30 0.75 3.91
N TYR A 163 10.69 1.47 2.85
CA TYR A 163 12.05 1.42 2.31
C TYR A 163 13.08 2.02 3.27
N GLU A 164 12.73 3.11 3.95
CA GLU A 164 13.58 3.80 4.94
C GLU A 164 13.44 3.21 6.37
N ASP A 165 12.50 2.30 6.61
CA ASP A 165 12.31 1.71 7.94
C ASP A 165 13.55 0.88 8.33
N SER A 166 14.11 1.17 9.50
CA SER A 166 15.29 0.50 10.07
C SER A 166 15.19 -1.03 10.20
N ARG A 167 13.98 -1.58 10.20
CA ARG A 167 13.73 -3.03 10.21
C ARG A 167 13.96 -3.67 8.85
N THR A 168 14.11 -2.87 7.78
CA THR A 168 14.27 -3.36 6.42
C THR A 168 15.62 -2.99 5.82
N LEU A 169 16.06 -3.81 4.87
CA LEU A 169 17.09 -3.50 3.90
C LEU A 169 16.40 -3.18 2.58
N GLY A 170 16.22 -1.90 2.31
CA GLY A 170 15.51 -1.39 1.14
C GLY A 170 16.31 -1.52 -0.17
N HIS A 171 15.66 -2.03 -1.20
CA HIS A 171 16.16 -2.16 -2.57
C HIS A 171 15.24 -1.39 -3.53
N LYS A 172 15.76 -0.33 -4.13
CA LYS A 172 15.02 0.42 -5.15
C LYS A 172 15.06 -0.36 -6.46
N VAL A 173 13.90 -0.56 -7.06
CA VAL A 173 13.76 -1.28 -8.33
C VAL A 173 13.01 -0.44 -9.35
N SER A 174 13.37 -0.60 -10.62
CA SER A 174 12.74 0.12 -11.74
C SER A 174 11.73 -0.72 -12.52
N SER A 175 11.81 -2.06 -12.39
CA SER A 175 11.00 -3.01 -13.14
C SER A 175 10.96 -4.38 -12.43
N PRO A 176 9.98 -5.25 -12.74
CA PRO A 176 9.99 -6.63 -12.23
C PRO A 176 11.25 -7.42 -12.62
N ASP A 177 11.83 -7.14 -13.79
CA ASP A 177 13.07 -7.77 -14.24
C ASP A 177 14.28 -7.29 -13.42
N ASP A 178 14.32 -6.00 -13.07
CA ASP A 178 15.33 -5.45 -12.15
C ASP A 178 15.24 -6.12 -10.77
N THR A 179 14.03 -6.29 -10.22
CA THR A 179 13.83 -7.08 -8.98
C THR A 179 14.42 -8.48 -9.10
N LYS A 180 14.15 -9.17 -10.22
CA LYS A 180 14.68 -10.52 -10.47
C LYS A 180 16.21 -10.52 -10.57
N THR A 181 16.80 -9.56 -11.27
CA THR A 181 18.25 -9.41 -11.39
C THR A 181 18.89 -9.14 -10.03
N GLN A 182 18.32 -8.26 -9.21
CA GLN A 182 18.83 -7.96 -7.88
C GLN A 182 18.74 -9.19 -6.95
N LEU A 183 17.63 -9.94 -7.00
CA LEU A 183 17.49 -11.20 -6.25
C LEU A 183 18.54 -12.25 -6.65
N GLN A 184 18.86 -12.36 -7.94
CA GLN A 184 19.87 -13.32 -8.43
C GLN A 184 21.30 -12.98 -7.98
N LYS A 185 21.59 -11.68 -7.81
CA LYS A 185 22.90 -11.17 -7.37
C LYS A 185 23.15 -11.35 -5.87
N GLN A 186 22.12 -11.63 -5.07
CA GLN A 186 22.33 -11.87 -3.64
C GLN A 186 23.11 -13.19 -3.39
N PRO A 187 24.14 -13.17 -2.52
CA PRO A 187 24.89 -14.36 -2.11
C PRO A 187 23.98 -15.54 -1.76
N GLN A 188 24.37 -16.78 -2.07
CA GLN A 188 23.52 -17.95 -1.81
C GLN A 188 23.11 -18.10 -0.34
N GLU A 189 24.00 -17.77 0.58
CA GLU A 189 23.74 -17.81 2.04
C GLU A 189 22.81 -16.69 2.51
N SER A 190 22.74 -15.60 1.74
CA SER A 190 21.79 -14.50 1.95
C SER A 190 20.56 -14.62 1.05
N ARG A 191 20.35 -15.77 0.39
CA ARG A 191 19.19 -15.93 -0.47
C ARG A 191 17.93 -16.08 0.37
N PRO A 192 16.86 -15.41 -0.02
CA PRO A 192 15.61 -15.44 0.72
C PRO A 192 15.02 -16.84 0.76
N THR A 193 14.65 -17.30 1.94
CA THR A 193 14.03 -18.62 2.13
C THR A 193 12.50 -18.54 2.17
N ARG A 194 11.94 -17.34 2.38
CA ARG A 194 10.50 -17.10 2.42
C ARG A 194 10.13 -15.77 1.75
N VAL A 195 9.07 -15.80 0.95
CA VAL A 195 8.67 -14.67 0.09
C VAL A 195 7.29 -14.16 0.50
N GLY A 196 7.18 -12.86 0.70
CA GLY A 196 5.95 -12.13 0.99
C GLY A 196 5.57 -11.19 -0.15
N LEU A 197 4.28 -11.16 -0.49
CA LEU A 197 3.73 -10.22 -1.46
C LEU A 197 3.00 -9.08 -0.75
N LEU A 198 3.29 -7.83 -1.13
CA LEU A 198 2.59 -6.65 -0.65
C LEU A 198 1.85 -5.99 -1.83
N GLY A 199 0.52 -6.09 -1.88
CA GLY A 199 -0.26 -5.60 -3.02
C GLY A 199 -1.75 -5.96 -2.98
N LYS A 200 -2.51 -5.59 -4.02
CA LYS A 200 -3.95 -5.89 -4.10
C LYS A 200 -4.21 -7.37 -4.40
N LEU A 201 -5.09 -8.00 -3.63
CA LEU A 201 -5.62 -9.34 -3.90
C LEU A 201 -6.40 -9.32 -5.22
N GLY A 202 -5.80 -9.79 -6.33
CA GLY A 202 -6.49 -9.94 -7.62
C GLY A 202 -5.75 -9.41 -8.84
N GLU A 203 -4.62 -8.73 -8.68
CA GLU A 203 -3.77 -8.40 -9.83
C GLU A 203 -3.08 -9.68 -10.37
N LYS A 204 -3.19 -9.91 -11.68
CA LYS A 204 -2.51 -11.00 -12.38
C LYS A 204 -1.00 -10.73 -12.35
N ASN A 205 -0.33 -11.18 -11.31
CA ASN A 205 1.12 -11.06 -11.16
C ASN A 205 1.81 -12.20 -11.91
N ALA A 206 2.08 -11.98 -13.19
CA ALA A 206 2.64 -12.99 -14.09
C ALA A 206 4.12 -13.34 -13.84
N LEU A 207 4.87 -12.67 -12.95
CA LEU A 207 6.34 -12.67 -13.06
C LEU A 207 7.17 -12.95 -11.80
N LEU A 208 6.58 -13.17 -10.63
CA LEU A 208 7.35 -13.51 -9.42
C LEU A 208 7.08 -14.96 -9.02
N LYS A 209 7.77 -15.90 -9.67
CA LYS A 209 7.95 -17.26 -9.14
C LYS A 209 9.10 -17.20 -8.11
N PRO A 210 8.93 -17.70 -6.88
CA PRO A 210 10.05 -17.84 -5.96
C PRO A 210 11.13 -18.72 -6.59
N PRO A 211 12.43 -18.41 -6.39
CA PRO A 211 13.48 -19.30 -6.84
C PRO A 211 13.48 -20.54 -5.95
N LEU A 212 13.01 -21.64 -6.56
CA LEU A 212 13.16 -23.06 -6.19
C LEU A 212 12.05 -23.68 -5.33
N GLY A 213 11.31 -24.62 -5.95
CA GLY A 213 10.56 -25.66 -5.24
C GLY A 213 9.14 -26.06 -5.71
N GLY A 214 8.67 -25.71 -6.92
CA GLY A 214 7.34 -26.14 -7.37
C GLY A 214 7.13 -26.14 -8.89
N ARG A 215 6.57 -27.23 -9.43
CA ARG A 215 6.49 -27.57 -10.86
C ARG A 215 5.78 -26.52 -11.75
N VAL A 216 6.19 -26.54 -13.02
CA VAL A 216 5.66 -25.78 -14.16
C VAL A 216 4.22 -26.18 -14.47
N VAL A 217 3.36 -25.19 -14.74
CA VAL A 217 2.28 -25.32 -15.73
C VAL A 217 2.31 -24.06 -16.61
N SER A 218 2.53 -24.28 -17.91
CA SER A 218 2.49 -23.29 -18.99
C SER A 218 1.07 -23.14 -19.51
N GLY A 219 0.66 -21.91 -19.82
CA GLY A 219 -0.55 -21.62 -20.58
C GLY A 219 -0.42 -20.23 -21.19
N ASP A 220 -0.31 -20.19 -22.51
CA ASP A 220 -0.17 -19.01 -23.35
C ASP A 220 -1.39 -18.08 -23.26
N LEU A 221 -1.20 -16.81 -23.65
CA LEU A 221 -2.14 -15.94 -24.39
C LEU A 221 -2.00 -14.45 -24.01
N GLY A 222 -1.48 -13.69 -24.98
CA GLY A 222 -2.20 -12.52 -25.46
C GLY A 222 -1.69 -11.17 -24.98
N ALA A 223 -1.05 -10.46 -25.91
CA ALA A 223 -0.75 -9.04 -25.83
C ALA A 223 -1.98 -8.22 -25.39
N ARG A 224 -1.83 -7.40 -24.33
CA ARG A 224 -2.52 -6.11 -24.22
C ARG A 224 -1.85 -5.21 -23.18
N GLN A 225 -1.30 -4.12 -23.69
CA GLN A 225 -0.79 -2.98 -22.95
C GLN A 225 -1.94 -2.25 -22.23
N LYS A 226 -1.57 -1.54 -21.13
CA LYS A 226 -2.34 -0.60 -20.28
C LYS A 226 -2.94 -1.19 -18.99
N ARG A 227 -2.24 -0.92 -17.87
CA ARG A 227 -2.70 -0.05 -16.76
C ARG A 227 -1.50 0.31 -15.86
N LYS A 228 -1.43 1.57 -15.43
CA LYS A 228 -0.44 2.12 -14.49
C LYS A 228 -0.73 1.61 -13.06
N SER A 229 -0.48 0.34 -12.77
CA SER A 229 -0.37 -0.18 -11.40
C SER A 229 1.12 -0.35 -11.07
N GLY A 230 1.55 0.20 -9.94
CA GLY A 230 2.94 0.11 -9.48
C GLY A 230 3.36 -1.34 -9.28
N ILE A 231 4.67 -1.59 -9.29
CA ILE A 231 5.23 -2.93 -9.12
C ILE A 231 4.86 -3.41 -7.71
N PRO A 232 4.30 -4.62 -7.53
CA PRO A 232 4.02 -5.15 -6.21
C PRO A 232 5.31 -5.23 -5.42
N ALA A 233 5.35 -4.61 -4.24
CA ALA A 233 6.53 -4.63 -3.41
C ALA A 233 6.76 -6.05 -2.87
N LEU A 234 8.01 -6.47 -2.88
CA LEU A 234 8.42 -7.82 -2.48
C LEU A 234 9.06 -7.74 -1.10
N LEU A 235 8.49 -8.45 -0.13
CA LEU A 235 9.11 -8.66 1.16
C LEU A 235 9.81 -10.01 1.15
N VAL A 236 11.06 -10.00 1.55
CA VAL A 236 11.96 -11.09 1.27
C VAL A 236 12.74 -11.37 2.53
N THR A 237 12.60 -12.56 3.08
CA THR A 237 13.06 -12.85 4.45
C THR A 237 14.03 -14.02 4.48
N GLN A 238 15.03 -13.91 5.37
CA GLN A 238 15.97 -14.99 5.67
C GLN A 238 15.64 -15.59 7.03
N SER A 239 15.45 -16.91 7.07
CA SER A 239 15.50 -17.67 8.32
C SER A 239 16.79 -18.49 8.35
N HIS A 240 17.56 -18.47 9.44
CA HIS A 240 18.56 -19.51 9.65
C HIS A 240 17.85 -20.83 9.94
N THR A 241 18.21 -21.88 9.20
CA THR A 241 18.32 -23.20 9.80
C THR A 241 19.34 -23.05 10.93
N CYS A 242 18.90 -23.20 12.18
CA CYS A 242 19.82 -23.46 13.26
C CYS A 242 20.59 -24.72 12.85
N SER A 243 21.88 -24.58 12.58
CA SER A 243 22.80 -25.72 12.51
C SER A 243 22.74 -26.38 13.88
N MET A 244 21.89 -27.39 14.04
CA MET A 244 22.18 -28.43 15.01
C MET A 244 23.49 -29.04 14.58
N GLY A 245 24.51 -28.84 15.42
CA GLY A 245 25.88 -29.21 15.16
C GLY A 245 26.00 -30.66 14.70
N ALA A 246 26.88 -30.86 13.75
CA ALA A 246 27.46 -32.16 13.48
C ALA A 246 28.56 -32.44 14.54
N GLU A 247 28.65 -33.72 14.90
CA GLU A 247 29.80 -34.44 15.46
C GLU A 247 30.00 -34.47 16.98
N GLY A 248 30.00 -35.71 17.50
CA GLY A 248 30.23 -36.12 18.89
C GLY A 248 29.48 -37.40 19.23
#